data_AF-D4H2N8-F1
#
_entry.id   AF-D4H2N8-F1
#
_cell.length_a   1.000
_cell.length_b   1.000
_cell.length_c   1.000
_cell.angle_alpha   90.00
_cell.angle_beta   90.00
_cell.angle_gamma   90.00
#
_symmetry.space_group_name_H-M   'P 1'
#
loop_
_entity.id
_entity.type
_entity.pdbx_description
1 polymer ?
#
loop_
_entity_poly.entity_id
_entity_poly.type
_entity_poly.pdbx_seq_one_letter_code
_entity_poly.pdbx_strand_id
1 'polypeptide(L)'
;MLKTALVTLAIISAATLYAAAESGENIFYSKCSGCHSSSLSLNKKKSTAQWQSTIKRMKKHGLSISSAETNAVAAFLAGGK
;
A
#
# COMPACT_ATOMS: atom_id res chain seq x y z
N MET A 1 -1.59 -56.13 -17.95
CA MET A 1 -1.58 -55.62 -19.34
C MET A 1 -1.23 -54.15 -19.31
N LEU A 2 -0.19 -53.83 -20.07
CA LEU A 2 0.46 -52.55 -20.30
C LEU A 2 -0.52 -51.50 -20.86
N LYS A 3 -0.62 -50.31 -20.22
CA LYS A 3 -0.99 -49.06 -20.92
C LYS A 3 -0.18 -47.90 -20.35
N THR A 4 0.97 -47.72 -20.98
CA THR A 4 1.67 -46.46 -21.16
C THR A 4 0.71 -45.32 -21.50
N ALA A 5 0.78 -44.22 -20.76
CA ALA A 5 0.41 -42.89 -21.22
C ALA A 5 1.45 -41.94 -20.59
N LEU A 6 2.59 -41.81 -21.28
CA LEU A 6 2.95 -40.57 -21.98
C LEU A 6 2.81 -39.32 -21.12
N VAL A 7 3.96 -38.90 -20.61
CA VAL A 7 4.41 -37.53 -20.44
C VAL A 7 3.56 -36.52 -21.22
N THR A 8 2.80 -35.70 -20.51
CA THR A 8 2.49 -34.34 -20.96
C THR A 8 3.01 -33.37 -19.91
N LEU A 9 4.15 -32.78 -20.26
CA LEU A 9 4.83 -31.69 -19.60
C LEU A 9 3.90 -30.46 -19.53
N ALA A 10 3.10 -30.35 -18.47
CA ALA A 10 2.38 -29.12 -18.18
C ALA A 10 3.32 -28.18 -17.41
N ILE A 11 4.16 -27.44 -18.15
CA ILE A 11 4.81 -26.23 -17.61
C ILE A 11 3.69 -25.22 -17.43
N ILE A 12 3.07 -25.23 -16.25
CA ILE A 12 2.20 -24.16 -15.81
C ILE A 12 3.12 -22.97 -15.58
N SER A 13 3.22 -22.09 -16.57
CA SER A 13 3.82 -20.77 -16.40
C SER A 13 3.07 -20.06 -15.29
N ALA A 14 3.64 -20.09 -14.09
CA ALA A 14 3.22 -19.25 -12.99
C ALA A 14 3.57 -17.80 -13.36
N ALA A 15 2.73 -17.18 -14.19
CA ALA A 15 2.63 -15.74 -14.25
C ALA A 15 2.08 -15.33 -12.87
N THR A 16 3.00 -15.18 -11.92
CA THR A 16 2.72 -14.59 -10.62
C THR A 16 2.12 -13.22 -10.90
N LEU A 17 0.83 -13.07 -10.61
CA LEU A 17 0.16 -11.78 -10.52
C LEU A 17 0.83 -11.00 -9.39
N TYR A 18 1.92 -10.31 -9.70
CA TYR A 18 2.44 -9.25 -8.85
C TYR A 18 1.44 -8.11 -8.98
N ALA A 19 0.46 -8.06 -8.07
CA ALA A 19 -0.30 -6.84 -7.86
C ALA A 19 0.73 -5.74 -7.55
N ALA A 20 0.92 -4.80 -8.48
CA ALA A 20 1.81 -3.68 -8.27
C ALA A 20 1.32 -2.94 -7.02
N ALA A 21 2.15 -2.86 -5.98
CA ALA A 21 1.80 -2.10 -4.80
C ALA A 21 1.60 -0.64 -5.21
N GLU A 22 0.44 -0.06 -4.88
CA GLU A 22 0.19 1.37 -5.11
C GLU A 22 1.24 2.21 -4.37
N SER A 23 1.64 3.33 -4.97
CA SER A 23 2.58 4.26 -4.34
C SER A 23 1.97 4.92 -3.11
N GLY A 24 2.82 5.27 -2.13
CA GLY A 24 2.39 5.99 -0.93
C GLY A 24 1.74 7.35 -1.23
N GLU A 25 2.18 8.01 -2.31
CA GLU A 25 1.58 9.25 -2.80
C GLU A 25 0.14 9.04 -3.28
N ASN A 26 -0.10 8.02 -4.10
CA ASN A 26 -1.44 7.75 -4.62
C ASN A 26 -2.41 7.34 -3.50
N ILE A 27 -1.96 6.49 -2.57
CA ILE A 27 -2.74 6.14 -1.37
C ILE A 27 -3.04 7.39 -0.52
N PHE A 28 -2.08 8.30 -0.38
CA PHE A 28 -2.28 9.54 0.37
C PHE A 28 -3.38 10.40 -0.25
N TYR A 29 -3.32 10.66 -1.55
CA TYR A 29 -4.33 11.50 -2.20
C TYR A 29 -5.71 10.83 -2.24
N SER A 30 -5.77 9.53 -2.50
CA SER A 30 -7.04 8.79 -2.55
C SER A 30 -7.73 8.65 -1.19
N LYS A 31 -6.97 8.48 -0.09
CA LYS A 31 -7.55 8.18 1.23
C LYS A 31 -7.45 9.28 2.27
N CYS A 32 -6.44 10.15 2.22
CA CYS A 32 -6.16 11.12 3.28
C CYS A 32 -6.67 12.54 2.99
N SER A 33 -7.14 12.82 1.77
CA SER A 33 -7.61 14.15 1.36
C SER A 33 -9.14 14.34 1.40
N GLY A 34 -9.91 13.26 1.63
CA GLY A 34 -11.37 13.29 1.57
C GLY A 34 -12.08 13.89 2.79
N CYS A 35 -11.47 13.82 3.98
CA CYS A 35 -12.09 14.35 5.21
C CYS A 35 -11.62 15.78 5.58
N HIS A 36 -10.43 16.16 5.14
CA HIS A 36 -9.84 17.48 5.38
C HIS A 36 -8.73 17.74 4.37
N SER A 37 -8.32 19.01 4.24
CA SER A 37 -7.26 19.41 3.29
C SER A 37 -5.95 18.64 3.51
N SER A 38 -5.34 18.20 2.40
CA SER A 38 -4.02 17.56 2.38
C SER A 38 -2.90 18.49 2.86
N SER A 39 -3.09 19.80 2.75
CA SER A 39 -2.15 20.84 3.21
C SER A 39 -1.74 20.67 4.68
N LEU A 40 -2.65 20.20 5.54
CA LEU A 40 -2.37 19.93 6.96
C LEU A 40 -1.23 18.91 7.14
N SER A 41 -1.11 17.97 6.21
CA SER A 41 -0.05 16.97 6.20
C SER A 41 1.15 17.43 5.37
N LEU A 42 0.90 18.00 4.19
CA LEU A 42 1.96 18.39 3.25
C LEU A 42 2.88 19.47 3.81
N ASN A 43 2.35 20.40 4.61
CA ASN A 43 3.09 21.50 5.23
C ASN A 43 3.83 21.11 6.52
N LYS A 44 3.92 19.83 6.85
CA LYS A 44 4.59 19.35 8.07
C LYS A 44 5.81 18.49 7.72
N LYS A 45 6.86 18.68 8.52
CA LYS A 45 8.03 17.81 8.56
C LYS A 45 7.93 16.93 9.81
N LYS A 46 7.89 15.62 9.61
CA LYS A 46 7.83 14.61 10.66
C LYS A 46 8.57 13.37 10.19
N SER A 47 9.08 12.57 11.12
CA SER A 47 9.63 11.25 10.81
C SER A 47 8.54 10.27 10.37
N THR A 48 8.92 9.18 9.72
CA THR A 48 8.00 8.09 9.33
C THR A 48 7.19 7.59 10.54
N ALA A 49 7.82 7.40 11.70
CA ALA A 49 7.15 6.94 12.93
C ALA A 49 6.10 7.93 13.45
N GLN A 50 6.39 9.22 13.37
CA GLN A 50 5.46 10.29 13.73
C GLN A 50 4.27 10.36 12.74
N TRP A 51 4.51 10.08 11.46
CA TRP A 51 3.44 9.97 10.47
C TRP A 51 2.56 8.74 10.68
N GLN A 52 3.14 7.56 10.96
CA GLN A 52 2.38 6.36 11.32
C GLN A 52 1.46 6.62 12.52
N SER A 53 1.96 7.33 13.54
CA SER A 53 1.15 7.74 14.70
C SER A 53 0.01 8.69 14.32
N THR A 54 0.26 9.61 13.38
CA THR A 54 -0.77 10.52 12.86
C THR A 54 -1.85 9.76 12.08
N ILE A 55 -1.46 8.82 11.22
CA ILE A 55 -2.40 7.99 10.45
C ILE A 55 -3.22 7.11 11.40
N LYS A 56 -2.59 6.52 12.43
CA LYS A 56 -3.30 5.76 13.48
C LYS A 56 -4.34 6.61 14.21
N ARG A 57 -4.08 7.90 14.42
CA ARG A 57 -5.08 8.85 14.93
C ARG A 57 -6.22 9.04 13.92
N MET A 58 -5.93 9.18 12.62
CA MET A 58 -6.98 9.31 11.58
C MET A 58 -7.85 8.07 11.45
N LYS A 59 -7.31 6.87 11.70
CA LYS A 59 -8.11 5.63 11.78
C LYS A 59 -9.21 5.72 12.84
N LYS A 60 -8.94 6.38 13.98
CA LYS A 60 -9.94 6.64 15.03
C LYS A 60 -11.04 7.61 14.59
N HIS A 61 -10.82 8.36 13.52
CA HIS A 61 -11.79 9.28 12.91
C HIS A 61 -12.47 8.71 11.66
N GLY A 62 -12.32 7.40 11.39
CA GLY A 62 -13.02 6.72 10.29
C GLY A 62 -12.16 6.41 9.05
N LEU A 63 -10.87 6.72 9.05
CA LEU A 63 -9.97 6.33 7.95
C LEU A 63 -9.82 4.80 7.88
N SER A 64 -10.25 4.20 6.76
CA SER A 64 -9.97 2.80 6.44
C SER A 64 -8.65 2.69 5.67
N ILE A 65 -7.62 2.15 6.32
CA ILE A 65 -6.28 1.97 5.76
C ILE A 65 -5.57 0.78 6.42
N SER A 66 -4.93 -0.05 5.61
CA SER A 66 -4.14 -1.21 6.04
C SER A 66 -2.79 -0.79 6.65
N SER A 67 -2.10 -1.73 7.29
CA SER A 67 -0.76 -1.48 7.83
C SER A 67 0.28 -1.22 6.73
N ALA A 68 0.18 -1.92 5.59
CA ALA A 68 1.08 -1.74 4.45
C ALA A 68 0.90 -0.35 3.83
N GLU A 69 -0.35 0.05 3.57
CA GLU A 69 -0.68 1.39 3.09
C GLU A 69 -0.25 2.48 4.08
N THR A 70 -0.43 2.26 5.39
CA THR A 70 0.05 3.19 6.44
C THR A 70 1.56 3.41 6.33
N ASN A 71 2.33 2.36 6.11
CA ASN A 71 3.78 2.45 5.96
C ASN A 71 4.17 3.19 4.68
N ALA A 72 3.50 2.90 3.57
CA ALA A 72 3.76 3.56 2.29
C ALA A 72 3.47 5.07 2.35
N VAL A 73 2.32 5.47 2.91
CA VAL A 73 1.95 6.88 3.09
C VAL A 73 2.91 7.58 4.06
N ALA A 74 3.28 6.93 5.17
CA ALA A 74 4.21 7.52 6.13
C ALA A 74 5.60 7.75 5.53
N ALA A 75 6.08 6.83 4.69
CA ALA A 75 7.35 6.97 3.98
C ALA A 75 7.31 8.15 3.00
N PHE A 76 6.26 8.24 2.17
CA PHE A 76 6.02 9.37 1.26
C PHE A 76 6.03 10.72 2.02
N LEU A 77 5.24 10.84 3.08
CA LEU A 77 5.13 12.09 3.82
C LEU A 77 6.44 12.49 4.54
N ALA A 78 7.27 11.52 4.92
CA ALA A 78 8.58 11.75 5.54
C ALA A 78 9.67 12.10 4.51
N GLY A 79 9.59 11.57 3.29
CA GLY A 79 10.61 11.69 2.23
C GLY A 79 10.78 13.07 1.59
N GLY A 80 10.14 14.12 2.13
CA GLY A 80 10.12 15.45 1.51
C GLY A 80 8.98 15.65 0.51
N LYS A 81 8.12 14.63 0.39
CA LYS A 81 7.06 14.39 -0.60
C LYS A 81 7.62 13.74 -1.85
#